data_AF-A0A6A6K136-F1
#
_entry.id   AF-A0A6A6K136-F1
#
_cell.length_a   1.000
_cell.length_b   1.000
_cell.length_c   1.000
_cell.angle_alpha   90.00
_cell.angle_beta   90.00
_cell.angle_gamma   90.00
#
_symmetry.space_group_name_H-M   'P 1'
#
loop_
_entity.id
_entity.type
_entity.pdbx_description
1 polymer ?
#
loop_
_entity_poly.entity_id
_entity_poly.type
_entity_poly.pdbx_seq_one_letter_code
_entity_poly.pdbx_strand_id
1 'polypeptide(L)'
;MVHGDMVLLGVVRAPHGVMGLVKVRTFTEDPSHISAYGPLTDGHSCFNVTVVSVLGADSVIAKFDGLSSRTESERLRGKRLYVRKSSLPKLQEDEFYENELIGMDAKLEDGTTYGVISAILNFGSCDIIELSTSTDMFPGPLGYSTVGNALRKGLWSLNVVDIRSFAGDKHLTVDDKPYGGGPGMLMKADVLGRCIDSVLEAHPDTRLIYTSPKGKQFTQDMSRQIVRFGNITLLCGRFEGIDERVVDVYNFQEVSIGDYVISGGELAAMVVIDSCVRMVAGVIGNKDSLNRESFDGGLEYPQYTRPASWKGVSVPDVLLRGNHRETELWRCRMSRIITERRRPDLLKDCSGEEEGSSNE
;
A
#
# COMPACT_ATOMS: atom_id res chain seq x y z
N MET A 1 -15.24 17.49 -10.78
CA MET A 1 -15.25 17.05 -12.19
C MET A 1 -15.05 18.27 -13.06
N VAL A 2 -13.84 18.49 -13.59
CA VAL A 2 -13.57 19.47 -14.63
C VAL A 2 -13.23 18.67 -15.88
N HIS A 3 -13.91 19.00 -16.96
CA HIS A 3 -14.01 18.27 -18.22
C HIS A 3 -12.65 17.98 -18.86
N GLY A 4 -12.54 16.84 -19.55
CA GLY A 4 -11.31 16.27 -20.14
C GLY A 4 -10.60 17.08 -21.23
N ASP A 5 -10.89 18.37 -21.35
CA ASP A 5 -10.32 19.28 -22.36
C ASP A 5 -9.58 20.49 -21.75
N MET A 6 -9.45 20.51 -20.41
CA MET A 6 -8.82 21.60 -19.65
C MET A 6 -7.50 21.13 -19.03
N VAL A 7 -6.42 21.84 -19.32
CA VAL A 7 -5.07 21.55 -18.83
C VAL A 7 -4.71 22.52 -17.70
N LEU A 8 -4.28 21.99 -16.57
CA LEU A 8 -3.90 22.76 -15.39
C LEU A 8 -2.50 23.37 -15.58
N LEU A 9 -2.41 24.70 -15.64
CA LEU A 9 -1.13 25.41 -15.84
C LEU A 9 -0.57 26.03 -14.56
N GLY A 10 -1.38 26.21 -13.52
CA GLY A 10 -0.87 26.74 -12.26
C GLY A 10 -1.88 26.82 -11.13
N VAL A 11 -1.40 27.21 -9.95
CA VAL A 11 -2.19 27.41 -8.74
C VAL A 11 -1.81 28.71 -8.07
N VAL A 12 -2.79 29.57 -7.81
CA VAL A 12 -2.58 30.80 -7.04
C VAL A 12 -2.29 30.45 -5.57
N ARG A 13 -1.12 30.82 -5.08
CA ARG A 13 -0.66 30.47 -3.72
C ARG A 13 -1.04 31.51 -2.67
N ALA A 14 -0.85 32.80 -2.98
CA ALA A 14 -1.11 33.91 -2.06
C ALA A 14 -1.14 35.25 -2.82
N PRO A 15 -1.79 36.30 -2.29
CA PRO A 15 -1.59 37.65 -2.82
C PRO A 15 -0.18 38.17 -2.52
N HIS A 16 0.26 39.13 -3.32
CA HIS A 16 1.55 39.80 -3.19
C HIS A 16 1.33 41.32 -3.16
N GLY A 17 1.74 41.97 -2.07
CA GLY A 17 1.56 43.42 -1.89
C GLY A 17 0.09 43.87 -1.79
N VAL A 18 -0.17 45.11 -2.23
CA VAL A 18 -1.50 45.75 -2.22
C VAL A 18 -2.08 46.03 -3.61
N MET A 19 -1.26 45.95 -4.65
CA MET A 19 -1.57 46.34 -6.04
C MET A 19 -2.21 45.22 -6.87
N GLY A 20 -2.93 44.29 -6.24
CA GLY A 20 -3.64 43.22 -6.95
C GLY A 20 -2.74 42.08 -7.50
N LEU A 21 -1.46 42.01 -7.13
CA LEU A 21 -0.55 40.96 -7.58
C LEU A 21 -0.75 39.65 -6.82
N VAL A 22 -0.40 38.53 -7.44
CA VAL A 22 -0.48 37.19 -6.84
C VAL A 22 0.79 36.39 -7.08
N LYS A 23 1.16 35.57 -6.09
CA LYS A 23 2.14 34.50 -6.26
C LYS A 23 1.44 33.28 -6.85
N VAL A 24 1.92 32.79 -7.99
CA VAL A 24 1.39 31.63 -8.69
C VAL A 24 2.47 30.57 -8.75
N ARG A 25 2.13 29.33 -8.40
CA ARG A 25 2.95 28.16 -8.74
C ARG A 25 2.56 27.70 -10.14
N THR A 26 3.52 27.50 -11.01
CA THR A 26 3.32 27.15 -12.41
C THR A 26 3.67 25.67 -12.64
N PHE A 27 3.08 25.08 -13.66
CA PHE A 27 3.40 23.73 -14.13
C PHE A 27 3.94 23.74 -15.57
N THR A 28 4.39 24.90 -16.04
CA THR A 28 5.12 25.06 -17.28
C THR A 28 6.61 24.79 -17.08
N GLU A 29 7.30 24.34 -18.13
CA GLU A 29 8.74 24.07 -18.12
C GLU A 29 9.55 25.30 -17.65
N ASP A 30 9.26 26.47 -18.21
CA ASP A 30 9.68 27.77 -17.67
C ASP A 30 8.49 28.43 -16.96
N PRO A 31 8.60 28.81 -15.67
CA PRO A 31 7.52 29.47 -14.94
C PRO A 31 6.99 30.75 -15.60
N SER A 32 7.82 31.48 -16.33
CA SER A 32 7.42 32.70 -17.04
C SER A 32 6.46 32.41 -18.21
N HIS A 33 6.49 31.20 -18.78
CA HIS A 33 5.66 30.84 -19.93
C HIS A 33 4.16 30.77 -19.59
N ILE A 34 3.76 30.74 -18.31
CA ILE A 34 2.34 30.69 -17.93
C ILE A 34 1.51 31.81 -18.56
N SER A 35 2.09 32.99 -18.82
CA SER A 35 1.39 34.10 -19.50
C SER A 35 1.17 33.90 -21.01
N ALA A 36 1.88 32.96 -21.64
CA ALA A 36 1.82 32.73 -23.08
C ALA A 36 0.58 31.91 -23.52
N TYR A 37 -0.06 31.20 -22.59
CA TYR A 37 -1.16 30.26 -22.88
C TYR A 37 -2.57 30.88 -22.69
N GLY A 38 -2.67 32.20 -22.47
CA GLY A 38 -3.91 32.86 -22.04
C GLY A 38 -5.05 32.91 -23.08
N PRO A 39 -6.30 33.17 -22.65
CA PRO A 39 -6.70 33.47 -21.27
C PRO A 39 -6.84 32.22 -20.40
N LEU A 40 -6.37 32.30 -19.14
CA LEU A 40 -6.49 31.23 -18.14
C LEU A 40 -7.82 31.33 -17.41
N THR A 41 -8.39 30.22 -16.97
CA THR A 41 -9.66 30.20 -16.23
C THR A 41 -9.57 29.41 -14.93
N ASP A 42 -10.31 29.85 -13.90
CA ASP A 42 -10.51 29.08 -12.67
C ASP A 42 -11.76 28.18 -12.70
N GLY A 43 -12.42 28.10 -13.86
CA GLY A 43 -13.72 27.45 -14.06
C GLY A 43 -14.92 28.40 -13.95
N HIS A 44 -14.73 29.62 -13.45
CA HIS A 44 -15.78 30.63 -13.34
C HIS A 44 -15.42 31.93 -14.06
N SER A 45 -14.18 32.39 -13.91
CA SER A 45 -13.66 33.62 -14.49
C SER A 45 -12.50 33.32 -15.43
N CYS A 46 -12.28 34.20 -16.41
CA CYS A 46 -11.13 34.16 -17.32
C CYS A 46 -10.21 35.35 -17.03
N PHE A 47 -8.90 35.11 -17.12
CA PHE A 47 -7.87 36.06 -16.76
C PHE A 47 -6.76 36.08 -17.80
N ASN A 48 -6.36 37.27 -18.22
CA ASN A 48 -5.06 37.48 -18.85
C ASN A 48 -4.01 37.67 -17.76
N VAL A 49 -2.94 36.88 -17.86
CA VAL A 49 -1.88 36.86 -16.85
C VAL A 49 -0.64 37.54 -17.42
N THR A 50 -0.09 38.50 -16.69
CA THR A 50 1.20 39.12 -16.98
C THR A 50 2.18 38.74 -15.89
N VAL A 51 3.29 38.09 -16.24
CA VAL A 51 4.35 37.77 -15.28
C VAL A 51 5.15 39.04 -14.97
N VAL A 52 5.26 39.36 -13.67
CA VAL A 52 6.01 40.51 -13.15
C VAL A 52 7.43 40.08 -12.77
N SER A 53 7.58 38.92 -12.14
CA SER A 53 8.89 38.34 -11.83
C SER A 53 8.80 36.83 -11.61
N VAL A 54 9.92 36.14 -11.79
CA VAL A 54 10.06 34.70 -11.52
C VAL A 54 10.62 34.50 -10.11
N LEU A 55 10.08 33.51 -9.39
CA LEU A 55 10.43 33.15 -8.02
C LEU A 55 10.87 31.69 -7.95
N GLY A 56 12.17 31.43 -8.09
CA GLY A 56 12.70 30.07 -8.03
C GLY A 56 12.28 29.23 -9.24
N ALA A 57 12.26 27.90 -9.07
CA ALA A 57 12.10 26.97 -10.19
C ALA A 57 10.65 26.78 -10.69
N ASP A 58 9.63 27.07 -9.86
CA ASP A 58 8.25 26.69 -10.17
C ASP A 58 7.20 27.77 -9.86
N SER A 59 7.63 29.01 -9.63
CA SER A 59 6.71 30.06 -9.18
C SER A 59 6.99 31.41 -9.82
N VAL A 60 5.95 32.24 -9.93
CA VAL A 60 6.02 33.61 -10.42
C VAL A 60 5.20 34.56 -9.56
N ILE A 61 5.54 35.86 -9.60
CA ILE A 61 4.63 36.94 -9.26
C ILE A 61 3.95 37.38 -10.54
N ALA A 62 2.62 37.38 -10.55
CA ALA A 62 1.85 37.73 -11.73
C ALA A 62 0.73 38.72 -11.42
N LYS A 63 0.38 39.51 -12.43
CA LYS A 63 -0.76 40.40 -12.46
C LYS A 63 -1.85 39.78 -13.32
N PHE A 64 -3.07 39.80 -12.83
CA PHE A 64 -4.25 39.33 -13.54
C PHE A 64 -5.06 40.57 -13.92
N ASP A 65 -5.64 40.57 -15.11
CA ASP A 65 -6.57 41.62 -15.50
C ASP A 65 -7.79 41.67 -14.55
N GLY A 66 -8.27 42.88 -14.29
CA GLY A 66 -9.38 43.11 -13.36
C GLY A 66 -9.02 43.02 -11.87
N LEU A 67 -7.80 42.64 -11.48
CA LEU A 67 -7.35 42.71 -10.08
C LEU A 67 -6.60 44.01 -9.81
N SER A 68 -7.11 44.80 -8.87
CA SER A 68 -6.51 46.10 -8.50
C SER A 68 -6.18 46.20 -7.00
N SER A 69 -6.73 45.30 -6.19
CA SER A 69 -6.58 45.33 -4.73
C SER A 69 -6.17 43.97 -4.14
N ARG A 70 -5.54 44.01 -2.96
CA ARG A 70 -5.19 42.81 -2.20
C ARG A 70 -6.39 41.91 -1.90
N THR A 71 -7.54 42.50 -1.60
CA THR A 71 -8.78 41.78 -1.26
C THR A 71 -9.27 40.92 -2.41
N GLU A 72 -9.15 41.42 -3.65
CA GLU A 72 -9.51 40.67 -4.84
C GLU A 72 -8.53 39.52 -5.10
N SER A 73 -7.22 39.79 -4.96
CA SER A 73 -6.18 38.75 -5.06
C SER A 73 -6.33 37.65 -4.01
N GLU A 74 -6.74 38.00 -2.79
CA GLU A 74 -6.96 37.05 -1.70
C GLU A 74 -8.09 36.05 -2.03
N ARG A 75 -9.13 36.48 -2.76
CA ARG A 75 -10.23 35.61 -3.22
C ARG A 75 -9.76 34.54 -4.22
N LEU A 76 -8.63 34.77 -4.88
CA LEU A 76 -8.05 33.79 -5.80
C LEU A 76 -7.14 32.78 -5.08
N ARG A 77 -6.87 32.91 -3.78
CA ARG A 77 -6.00 31.97 -3.07
C ARG A 77 -6.50 30.52 -3.22
N GLY A 78 -5.62 29.63 -3.64
CA GLY A 78 -5.90 28.21 -3.84
C GLY A 78 -6.62 27.89 -5.16
N LYS A 79 -6.99 28.90 -5.96
CA LYS A 79 -7.61 28.69 -7.27
C LYS A 79 -6.62 28.06 -8.24
N ARG A 80 -7.11 27.04 -8.94
CA ARG A 80 -6.43 26.31 -10.00
C ARG A 80 -6.70 27.01 -11.33
N LEU A 81 -5.66 27.22 -12.12
CA LEU A 81 -5.71 27.96 -13.37
C LEU A 81 -5.56 26.99 -14.53
N TYR A 82 -6.56 26.96 -15.40
CA TYR A 82 -6.64 26.04 -16.52
C TYR A 82 -6.63 26.78 -17.85
N VAL A 83 -6.19 26.10 -18.89
CA VAL A 83 -6.38 26.51 -20.29
C VAL A 83 -7.07 25.39 -21.05
N ARG A 84 -7.76 25.71 -22.15
CA ARG A 84 -8.19 24.68 -23.10
C ARG A 84 -6.99 24.04 -23.78
N LYS A 85 -7.05 22.72 -23.96
CA LYS A 85 -6.03 21.96 -24.70
C LYS A 85 -5.74 22.55 -26.09
N SER A 86 -6.77 23.05 -26.78
CA SER A 86 -6.65 23.72 -28.09
C SER A 86 -5.78 24.97 -28.11
N SER A 87 -5.50 25.57 -26.95
CA SER A 87 -4.65 26.75 -26.83
C SER A 87 -3.19 26.42 -26.55
N LEU A 88 -2.87 25.14 -26.34
CA LEU A 88 -1.49 24.70 -26.20
C LEU A 88 -0.80 24.68 -27.59
N PRO A 89 0.54 24.84 -27.65
CA PRO A 89 1.31 24.70 -28.87
C PRO A 89 0.96 23.42 -29.63
N LYS A 90 0.97 23.50 -30.96
CA LYS A 90 0.87 22.29 -31.77
C LYS A 90 2.17 21.52 -31.64
N LEU A 91 2.05 20.28 -31.17
CA LEU A 91 3.13 19.32 -31.05
C LEU A 91 3.57 18.83 -32.43
N GLN A 92 4.84 18.47 -32.56
CA GLN A 92 5.35 17.72 -33.72
C GLN A 92 4.85 16.26 -33.70
N GLU A 93 5.08 15.51 -34.78
CA GLU A 93 4.54 14.15 -34.97
C GLU A 93 4.94 13.16 -33.86
N ASP A 94 6.03 13.43 -33.14
CA ASP A 94 6.58 12.61 -32.04
C ASP A 94 6.66 13.34 -30.69
N GLU A 95 5.89 14.42 -30.52
CA GLU A 95 5.81 15.15 -29.24
C GLU A 95 4.47 14.89 -28.56
N PHE A 96 4.50 14.76 -27.22
CA PHE A 96 3.32 14.51 -26.39
C PHE A 96 3.35 15.38 -25.15
N TYR A 97 2.19 15.83 -24.67
CA TYR A 97 2.14 16.42 -23.34
C TYR A 97 2.22 15.33 -22.27
N GLU A 98 2.91 15.59 -21.17
CA GLU A 98 3.08 14.64 -20.06
C GLU A 98 1.74 14.09 -19.56
N ASN A 99 0.72 14.96 -19.44
CA ASN A 99 -0.61 14.57 -18.98
C ASN A 99 -1.38 13.66 -19.96
N GLU A 100 -0.96 13.59 -21.23
CA GLU A 100 -1.52 12.67 -22.22
C GLU A 100 -0.91 11.28 -22.09
N LEU A 101 0.34 11.20 -21.61
CA LEU A 101 1.06 9.95 -21.42
C LEU A 101 0.65 9.24 -20.12
N ILE A 102 0.39 9.98 -19.03
CA ILE A 102 -0.08 9.39 -17.77
C ILE A 102 -1.39 8.63 -18.00
N GLY A 103 -1.40 7.34 -17.64
CA GLY A 103 -2.55 6.45 -17.82
C GLY A 103 -2.58 5.69 -19.15
N MET A 104 -1.62 5.91 -20.05
CA MET A 104 -1.48 5.10 -21.27
C MET A 104 -0.87 3.74 -20.98
N ASP A 105 -1.27 2.74 -21.77
CA ASP A 105 -0.65 1.41 -21.79
C ASP A 105 0.75 1.48 -22.43
N ALA A 106 1.78 1.06 -21.70
CA ALA A 106 3.07 0.72 -22.27
C ALA A 106 3.01 -0.71 -22.81
N LYS A 107 3.27 -0.90 -24.10
CA LYS A 107 3.19 -2.18 -24.80
C LYS A 107 4.56 -2.59 -25.36
N LEU A 108 4.85 -3.89 -25.34
CA LEU A 108 5.97 -4.48 -26.04
C LEU A 108 5.71 -4.49 -27.56
N GLU A 109 6.74 -4.76 -28.36
CA GLU A 109 6.62 -4.79 -29.84
C GLU A 109 5.61 -5.84 -30.34
N ASP A 110 5.39 -6.91 -29.57
CA ASP A 110 4.41 -7.95 -29.87
C ASP A 110 2.96 -7.55 -29.53
N GLY A 111 2.76 -6.34 -28.97
CA GLY A 111 1.46 -5.79 -28.59
C GLY A 111 1.01 -6.14 -27.16
N THR A 112 1.79 -6.91 -26.41
CA THR A 112 1.52 -7.23 -25.00
C THR A 112 1.61 -5.97 -24.13
N THR A 113 0.60 -5.69 -23.32
CA THR A 113 0.66 -4.60 -22.33
C THR A 113 1.60 -4.98 -21.18
N TYR A 114 2.67 -4.21 -21.02
CA TYR A 114 3.68 -4.34 -19.98
C TYR A 114 3.26 -3.64 -18.68
N GLY A 115 2.62 -2.47 -18.78
CA GLY A 115 2.16 -1.69 -17.63
C GLY A 115 1.43 -0.42 -18.05
N VAL A 116 1.02 0.39 -17.08
CA VAL A 116 0.37 1.68 -17.31
C VAL A 116 1.31 2.79 -16.84
N ILE A 117 1.53 3.82 -17.65
CA ILE A 117 2.38 4.95 -17.26
C ILE A 117 1.79 5.64 -16.02
N SER A 118 2.53 5.64 -14.91
CA SER A 118 2.10 6.22 -13.62
C SER A 118 2.68 7.61 -13.36
N ALA A 119 3.91 7.85 -13.83
CA ALA A 119 4.61 9.12 -13.67
C ALA A 119 5.67 9.30 -14.76
N ILE A 120 6.02 10.57 -15.04
CA ILE A 120 7.19 10.94 -15.83
C ILE A 120 8.06 11.83 -14.95
N LEU A 121 9.31 11.43 -14.72
CA LEU A 121 10.25 12.10 -13.84
C LEU A 121 11.40 12.69 -14.66
N ASN A 122 11.46 14.01 -14.73
CA ASN A 122 12.55 14.71 -15.40
C ASN A 122 13.71 14.97 -14.42
N PHE A 123 14.90 14.41 -14.70
CA PHE A 123 16.13 14.63 -13.93
C PHE A 123 17.15 15.48 -14.70
N GLY A 124 16.69 16.31 -15.63
CA GLY A 124 17.47 17.24 -16.45
C GLY A 124 18.26 16.59 -17.58
N SER A 125 18.90 15.44 -17.33
CA SER A 125 19.68 14.72 -18.35
C SER A 125 18.90 13.62 -19.07
N CYS A 126 17.81 13.14 -18.46
CA CYS A 126 16.90 12.16 -19.03
C CYS A 126 15.53 12.26 -18.35
N ASP A 127 14.50 11.86 -19.09
CA ASP A 127 13.18 11.57 -18.56
C ASP A 127 13.09 10.08 -18.22
N ILE A 128 12.59 9.78 -17.01
CA ILE A 128 12.30 8.42 -16.56
C ILE A 128 10.78 8.25 -16.55
N ILE A 129 10.29 7.29 -17.34
CA ILE A 129 8.87 6.91 -17.35
C ILE A 129 8.68 5.77 -16.35
N GLU A 130 7.86 5.99 -15.33
CA GLU A 130 7.47 4.98 -14.37
C GLU A 130 6.24 4.22 -14.89
N LEU A 131 6.31 2.88 -14.87
CA LEU A 131 5.24 1.99 -15.30
C LEU A 131 4.68 1.25 -14.09
N SER A 132 3.36 1.27 -13.95
CA SER A 132 2.65 0.46 -13.00
C SER A 132 2.22 -0.88 -13.62
N THR A 133 2.64 -1.98 -13.01
CA THR A 133 2.34 -3.36 -13.40
C THR A 133 1.46 -4.04 -12.35
N SER A 134 0.80 -5.15 -12.71
CA SER A 134 -0.02 -5.88 -11.73
C SER A 134 0.78 -6.59 -10.63
N THR A 135 2.09 -6.72 -10.82
CA THR A 135 3.08 -7.19 -9.85
C THR A 135 3.51 -6.12 -8.83
N ASP A 136 3.08 -4.87 -8.96
CA ASP A 136 3.54 -3.74 -8.13
C ASP A 136 3.14 -3.81 -6.65
N MET A 137 2.17 -4.66 -6.29
CA MET A 137 1.80 -4.81 -4.89
C MET A 137 2.96 -5.38 -4.07
N PHE A 138 3.86 -6.16 -4.67
CA PHE A 138 4.98 -6.79 -3.98
C PHE A 138 6.33 -6.17 -4.39
N PRO A 139 7.28 -5.98 -3.45
CA PRO A 139 7.19 -6.38 -2.05
C PRO A 139 6.28 -5.45 -1.23
N GLY A 140 5.92 -4.26 -1.74
CA GLY A 140 5.05 -3.31 -1.06
C GLY A 140 5.50 -3.06 0.39
N PRO A 141 4.61 -3.16 1.39
CA PRO A 141 4.95 -3.04 2.81
C PRO A 141 6.09 -3.96 3.27
N LEU A 142 6.26 -5.14 2.64
CA LEU A 142 7.32 -6.10 2.99
C LEU A 142 8.73 -5.60 2.62
N GLY A 143 8.83 -4.56 1.77
CA GLY A 143 10.10 -3.93 1.41
C GLY A 143 10.67 -2.98 2.47
N TYR A 144 9.89 -2.67 3.51
CA TYR A 144 10.23 -1.66 4.52
C TYR A 144 10.64 -2.27 5.87
N SER A 145 11.28 -1.44 6.71
CA SER A 145 11.61 -1.75 8.11
C SER A 145 12.35 -3.09 8.28
N THR A 146 12.06 -3.82 9.37
CA THR A 146 12.72 -5.07 9.75
C THR A 146 12.59 -6.17 8.69
N VAL A 147 11.39 -6.37 8.14
CA VAL A 147 11.12 -7.40 7.11
C VAL A 147 11.87 -7.08 5.82
N GLY A 148 11.84 -5.83 5.37
CA GLY A 148 12.58 -5.39 4.18
C GLY A 148 14.09 -5.40 4.37
N ASN A 149 14.58 -5.07 5.57
CA ASN A 149 15.99 -5.22 5.91
C ASN A 149 16.43 -6.69 5.86
N ALA A 150 15.59 -7.60 6.34
CA ALA A 150 15.84 -9.04 6.27
C ALA A 150 15.84 -9.55 4.82
N LEU A 151 14.97 -9.01 3.97
CA LEU A 151 14.93 -9.33 2.53
C LEU A 151 16.25 -8.92 1.86
N ARG A 152 16.71 -7.68 2.07
CA ARG A 152 18.00 -7.18 1.53
C ARG A 152 19.22 -7.96 2.03
N LYS A 153 19.14 -8.52 3.24
CA LYS A 153 20.20 -9.36 3.83
C LYS A 153 20.13 -10.82 3.36
N GLY A 154 19.12 -11.21 2.57
CA GLY A 154 18.92 -12.57 2.12
C GLY A 154 18.53 -13.56 3.23
N LEU A 155 17.94 -13.07 4.34
CA LEU A 155 17.42 -13.95 5.40
C LEU A 155 16.12 -14.66 4.97
N TRP A 156 15.43 -14.08 3.99
CA TRP A 156 14.30 -14.67 3.29
C TRP A 156 14.28 -14.09 1.86
N SER A 157 13.55 -14.74 0.96
CA SER A 157 13.39 -14.31 -0.43
C SER A 157 11.92 -14.26 -0.81
N LEU A 158 11.59 -13.36 -1.74
CA LEU A 158 10.26 -13.22 -2.31
C LEU A 158 10.36 -13.41 -3.82
N ASN A 159 9.64 -14.39 -4.36
CA ASN A 159 9.42 -14.54 -5.80
C ASN A 159 7.95 -14.23 -6.10
N VAL A 160 7.70 -13.33 -7.04
CA VAL A 160 6.35 -12.90 -7.43
C VAL A 160 6.10 -13.42 -8.84
N VAL A 161 5.09 -14.27 -8.98
CA VAL A 161 4.76 -14.91 -10.25
C VAL A 161 3.47 -14.27 -10.78
N ASP A 162 3.55 -13.63 -11.95
CA ASP A 162 2.39 -13.05 -12.60
C ASP A 162 1.56 -14.15 -13.30
N ILE A 163 0.37 -14.42 -12.77
CA ILE A 163 -0.57 -15.42 -13.31
C ILE A 163 -0.93 -15.10 -14.78
N ARG A 164 -0.95 -13.82 -15.17
CA ARG A 164 -1.29 -13.40 -16.54
C ARG A 164 -0.30 -13.93 -17.57
N SER A 165 0.96 -14.13 -17.19
CA SER A 165 1.99 -14.67 -18.07
C SER A 165 1.71 -16.13 -18.51
N PHE A 166 0.76 -16.81 -17.86
CA PHE A 166 0.33 -18.17 -18.17
C PHE A 166 -1.00 -18.23 -18.95
N ALA A 167 -1.56 -17.07 -19.30
CA ALA A 167 -2.73 -17.00 -20.17
C ALA A 167 -2.34 -17.37 -21.62
N GLY A 168 -3.18 -18.19 -22.26
CA GLY A 168 -2.90 -18.69 -23.62
C GLY A 168 -3.36 -17.77 -24.74
N ASP A 169 -4.03 -16.66 -24.40
CA ASP A 169 -4.61 -15.72 -25.35
C ASP A 169 -3.89 -14.37 -25.33
N LYS A 170 -3.99 -13.64 -26.45
CA LYS A 170 -3.36 -12.32 -26.65
C LYS A 170 -3.82 -11.23 -25.68
N HIS A 171 -4.94 -11.43 -24.98
CA HIS A 171 -5.49 -10.46 -24.02
C HIS A 171 -5.07 -10.78 -22.58
N LEU A 172 -4.27 -11.84 -22.39
CA LEU A 172 -3.81 -12.33 -21.10
C LEU A 172 -4.96 -12.60 -20.13
N THR A 173 -6.02 -13.23 -20.64
CA THR A 173 -7.27 -13.42 -19.89
C THR A 173 -7.11 -14.50 -18.81
N VAL A 174 -7.29 -14.12 -17.54
CA VAL A 174 -7.11 -15.00 -16.37
C VAL A 174 -8.43 -15.42 -15.71
N ASP A 175 -9.55 -14.84 -16.14
CA ASP A 175 -10.88 -15.01 -15.55
C ASP A 175 -11.96 -15.28 -16.61
N ASP A 176 -13.07 -15.87 -16.19
CA ASP A 176 -14.26 -16.07 -17.01
C ASP A 176 -15.54 -16.06 -16.14
N LYS A 177 -16.71 -16.05 -16.78
CA LYS A 177 -18.00 -16.09 -16.08
C LYS A 177 -18.20 -17.45 -15.39
N PRO A 178 -18.80 -17.46 -14.19
CA PRO A 178 -19.10 -18.72 -13.50
C PRO A 178 -20.15 -19.54 -14.24
N TYR A 179 -19.95 -20.85 -14.31
CA TYR A 179 -21.02 -21.78 -14.68
C TYR A 179 -22.17 -21.72 -13.67
N GLY A 180 -23.41 -21.89 -14.15
CA GLY A 180 -24.61 -21.73 -13.32
C GLY A 180 -25.15 -20.29 -13.26
N GLY A 181 -24.42 -19.32 -13.83
CA GLY A 181 -24.78 -17.92 -13.81
C GLY A 181 -24.45 -17.24 -12.47
N GLY A 182 -24.75 -15.95 -12.37
CA GLY A 182 -24.37 -15.11 -11.23
C GLY A 182 -23.56 -13.89 -11.66
N PRO A 183 -23.43 -12.86 -10.80
CA PRO A 183 -22.57 -11.72 -11.04
C PRO A 183 -21.09 -12.11 -10.88
N GLY A 184 -20.19 -11.26 -11.40
CA GLY A 184 -18.75 -11.39 -11.20
C GLY A 184 -18.05 -12.33 -12.19
N MET A 185 -16.76 -12.54 -11.92
CA MET A 185 -15.84 -13.34 -12.72
C MET A 185 -15.09 -14.30 -11.78
N LEU A 186 -14.63 -15.43 -12.30
CA LEU A 186 -13.89 -16.44 -11.56
C LEU A 186 -12.58 -16.76 -12.28
N MET A 187 -11.48 -16.89 -11.53
CA MET A 187 -10.19 -17.19 -12.13
C MET A 187 -10.16 -18.60 -12.74
N LYS A 188 -9.61 -18.70 -13.95
CA LYS A 188 -9.66 -19.89 -14.78
C LYS A 188 -8.70 -20.98 -14.29
N ALA A 189 -9.21 -22.21 -14.19
CA ALA A 189 -8.44 -23.36 -13.73
C ALA A 189 -7.22 -23.69 -14.61
N ASP A 190 -7.33 -23.54 -15.93
CA ASP A 190 -6.26 -23.89 -16.87
C ASP A 190 -5.07 -22.91 -16.78
N VAL A 191 -5.35 -21.62 -16.61
CA VAL A 191 -4.33 -20.57 -16.42
C VAL A 191 -3.63 -20.75 -15.08
N LEU A 192 -4.41 -20.93 -14.01
CA LEU A 192 -3.88 -21.19 -12.68
C LEU A 192 -3.08 -22.48 -12.64
N GLY A 193 -3.55 -23.55 -13.29
CA GLY A 193 -2.85 -24.82 -13.36
C GLY A 193 -1.47 -24.69 -13.97
N ARG A 194 -1.36 -24.06 -15.16
CA ARG A 194 -0.06 -23.79 -15.79
C ARG A 194 0.88 -22.98 -14.90
N CYS A 195 0.35 -21.96 -14.22
CA CYS A 195 1.11 -21.15 -13.28
C CYS A 195 1.63 -21.99 -12.10
N ILE A 196 0.75 -22.75 -11.46
CA ILE A 196 1.08 -23.55 -10.28
C ILE A 196 2.06 -24.67 -10.64
N ASP A 197 1.84 -25.36 -11.75
CA ASP A 197 2.73 -26.41 -12.25
C ASP A 197 4.16 -25.89 -12.47
N SER A 198 4.31 -24.69 -13.02
CA SER A 198 5.64 -24.07 -13.20
C SER A 198 6.36 -23.78 -11.87
N VAL A 199 5.59 -23.40 -10.84
CA VAL A 199 6.13 -23.17 -9.49
C VAL A 199 6.50 -24.49 -8.82
N LEU A 200 5.68 -25.54 -9.00
CA LEU A 200 5.95 -26.88 -8.48
C LEU A 200 7.16 -27.53 -9.18
N GLU A 201 7.37 -27.27 -10.47
CA GLU A 201 8.57 -27.73 -11.18
C GLU A 201 9.84 -27.11 -10.59
N ALA A 202 9.81 -25.81 -10.28
CA ALA A 202 10.94 -25.11 -9.65
C ALA A 202 11.10 -25.45 -8.16
N HIS A 203 9.99 -25.71 -7.46
CA HIS A 203 9.93 -25.92 -6.01
C HIS A 203 8.97 -27.06 -5.62
N PRO A 204 9.34 -28.33 -5.83
CA PRO A 204 8.44 -29.48 -5.64
C PRO A 204 7.89 -29.63 -4.22
N ASP A 205 8.67 -29.22 -3.22
CA ASP A 205 8.31 -29.35 -1.80
C ASP A 205 7.60 -28.09 -1.24
N THR A 206 7.25 -27.12 -2.08
CA THR A 206 6.58 -25.89 -1.62
C THR A 206 5.23 -26.16 -0.99
N ARG A 207 4.93 -25.48 0.12
CA ARG A 207 3.60 -25.55 0.72
C ARG A 207 2.64 -24.61 -0.02
N LEU A 208 1.66 -25.20 -0.71
CA LEU A 208 0.58 -24.47 -1.38
C LEU A 208 -0.46 -23.97 -0.37
N ILE A 209 -0.62 -22.65 -0.29
CA ILE A 209 -1.59 -21.97 0.57
C ILE A 209 -2.44 -21.04 -0.28
N TYR A 210 -3.76 -21.06 -0.09
CA TYR A 210 -4.70 -20.17 -0.78
C TYR A 210 -5.29 -19.17 0.22
N THR A 211 -5.18 -17.88 -0.05
CA THR A 211 -5.80 -16.84 0.78
C THR A 211 -7.29 -16.71 0.43
N SER A 212 -8.13 -17.20 1.35
CA SER A 212 -9.56 -17.40 1.13
C SER A 212 -10.34 -17.14 2.42
N PRO A 213 -11.44 -16.37 2.39
CA PRO A 213 -12.28 -16.20 3.58
C PRO A 213 -12.97 -17.50 4.03
N LYS A 214 -13.04 -18.53 3.15
CA LYS A 214 -13.52 -19.89 3.50
C LYS A 214 -12.50 -20.67 4.34
N GLY A 215 -11.24 -20.23 4.33
CA GLY A 215 -10.13 -20.92 4.95
C GLY A 215 -10.13 -20.87 6.48
N LYS A 216 -9.23 -21.65 7.08
CA LYS A 216 -9.02 -21.60 8.52
C LYS A 216 -8.49 -20.23 8.92
N GLN A 217 -9.00 -19.68 10.03
CA GLN A 217 -8.54 -18.39 10.54
C GLN A 217 -7.04 -18.46 10.89
N PHE A 218 -6.28 -17.50 10.38
CA PHE A 218 -4.84 -17.38 10.57
C PHE A 218 -4.53 -17.00 12.02
N THR A 219 -3.61 -17.74 12.64
CA THR A 219 -3.21 -17.54 14.03
C THR A 219 -1.69 -17.51 14.15
N GLN A 220 -1.20 -17.02 15.30
CA GLN A 220 0.23 -17.02 15.60
C GLN A 220 0.82 -18.44 15.65
N ASP A 221 0.04 -19.45 16.04
CA ASP A 221 0.50 -20.84 15.98
C ASP A 221 0.56 -21.37 14.55
N MET A 222 -0.37 -20.95 13.69
CA MET A 222 -0.31 -21.29 12.26
C MET A 222 0.92 -20.68 11.59
N SER A 223 1.27 -19.43 11.90
CA SER A 223 2.51 -18.83 11.37
C SER A 223 3.74 -19.62 11.83
N ARG A 224 3.82 -20.02 13.11
CA ARG A 224 4.92 -20.87 13.64
C ARG A 224 5.03 -22.21 12.90
N GLN A 225 3.90 -22.78 12.48
CA GLN A 225 3.88 -24.01 11.69
C GLN A 225 4.35 -23.75 10.25
N ILE A 226 3.86 -22.68 9.62
CA ILE A 226 4.14 -22.34 8.23
C ILE A 226 5.65 -22.11 8.01
N VAL A 227 6.31 -21.38 8.91
CA VAL A 227 7.75 -21.11 8.82
C VAL A 227 8.61 -22.38 8.78
N ARG A 228 8.12 -23.51 9.32
CA ARG A 228 8.87 -24.78 9.34
C ARG A 228 8.94 -25.46 7.97
N PHE A 229 8.08 -25.11 7.01
CA PHE A 229 8.12 -25.71 5.66
C PHE A 229 9.31 -25.22 4.83
N GLY A 230 9.91 -24.06 5.16
CA GLY A 230 11.05 -23.50 4.44
C GLY A 230 10.71 -22.86 3.09
N ASN A 231 9.84 -23.48 2.29
CA ASN A 231 9.31 -22.92 1.04
C ASN A 231 7.77 -22.96 1.03
N ILE A 232 7.16 -21.84 0.66
CA ILE A 232 5.72 -21.63 0.71
C ILE A 232 5.31 -20.85 -0.54
N THR A 233 4.20 -21.26 -1.14
CA THR A 233 3.58 -20.58 -2.27
C THR A 233 2.18 -20.12 -1.86
N LEU A 234 1.95 -18.82 -1.93
CA LEU A 234 0.67 -18.19 -1.59
C LEU A 234 -0.07 -17.81 -2.86
N LEU A 235 -1.18 -18.49 -3.14
CA LEU A 235 -2.09 -18.11 -4.21
C LEU A 235 -2.99 -16.96 -3.73
N CYS A 236 -2.98 -15.85 -4.47
CA CYS A 236 -3.81 -14.68 -4.20
C CYS A 236 -5.02 -14.68 -5.13
N GLY A 237 -6.20 -14.99 -4.60
CA GLY A 237 -7.45 -14.93 -5.38
C GLY A 237 -7.89 -13.49 -5.67
N ARG A 238 -8.61 -13.30 -6.78
CA ARG A 238 -9.28 -12.06 -7.18
C ARG A 238 -10.71 -12.35 -7.62
N PHE A 239 -11.47 -11.30 -7.91
CA PHE A 239 -12.86 -11.40 -8.36
C PHE A 239 -13.74 -12.14 -7.34
N GLU A 240 -14.57 -13.10 -7.77
CA GLU A 240 -15.36 -13.96 -6.88
C GLU A 240 -14.53 -15.12 -6.30
N GLY A 241 -13.28 -15.29 -6.73
CA GLY A 241 -12.38 -16.35 -6.29
C GLY A 241 -11.77 -17.13 -7.46
N ILE A 242 -11.42 -18.38 -7.18
CA ILE A 242 -10.84 -19.31 -8.16
C ILE A 242 -11.78 -20.47 -8.43
N ASP A 243 -11.60 -21.13 -9.57
CA ASP A 243 -12.28 -22.39 -9.86
C ASP A 243 -11.96 -23.45 -8.79
N GLU A 244 -13.00 -24.01 -8.17
CA GLU A 244 -12.86 -24.94 -7.02
C GLU A 244 -12.01 -26.17 -7.37
N ARG A 245 -11.99 -26.59 -8.64
CA ARG A 245 -11.15 -27.73 -9.08
C ARG A 245 -9.67 -27.48 -8.85
N VAL A 246 -9.23 -26.22 -8.85
CA VAL A 246 -7.84 -25.85 -8.52
C VAL A 246 -7.54 -26.15 -7.05
N VAL A 247 -8.48 -25.84 -6.15
CA VAL A 247 -8.35 -26.15 -4.72
C VAL A 247 -8.23 -27.66 -4.53
N ASP A 248 -9.12 -28.42 -5.17
CA ASP A 248 -9.20 -29.87 -5.03
C ASP A 248 -7.97 -30.60 -5.61
N VAL A 249 -7.56 -30.26 -6.83
CA VAL A 249 -6.46 -30.94 -7.55
C VAL A 249 -5.13 -30.71 -6.85
N TYR A 250 -4.86 -29.49 -6.38
CA TYR A 250 -3.59 -29.12 -5.75
C TYR A 250 -3.62 -29.26 -4.22
N ASN A 251 -4.76 -29.63 -3.63
CA ASN A 251 -4.96 -29.81 -2.20
C ASN A 251 -4.47 -28.59 -1.38
N PHE A 252 -4.95 -27.40 -1.77
CA PHE A 252 -4.54 -26.15 -1.14
C PHE A 252 -4.92 -26.11 0.35
N GLN A 253 -4.00 -25.60 1.17
CA GLN A 253 -4.37 -25.15 2.52
C GLN A 253 -5.04 -23.78 2.41
N GLU A 254 -6.35 -23.70 2.61
CA GLU A 254 -7.06 -22.41 2.65
C GLU A 254 -6.87 -21.68 3.99
N VAL A 255 -6.52 -20.39 3.92
CA VAL A 255 -6.27 -19.53 5.09
C VAL A 255 -7.03 -18.21 4.97
N SER A 256 -7.77 -17.86 6.03
CA SER A 256 -8.47 -16.59 6.19
C SER A 256 -7.74 -15.70 7.19
N ILE A 257 -7.60 -14.40 6.91
CA ILE A 257 -7.03 -13.44 7.88
C ILE A 257 -8.09 -12.79 8.78
N GLY A 258 -9.36 -13.21 8.66
CA GLY A 258 -10.46 -12.83 9.54
C GLY A 258 -11.82 -12.79 8.85
N ASP A 259 -12.86 -12.56 9.63
CA ASP A 259 -14.26 -12.65 9.21
C ASP A 259 -14.73 -11.36 8.52
N TYR A 260 -14.10 -11.05 7.38
CA TYR A 260 -14.40 -9.90 6.53
C TYR A 260 -13.95 -10.18 5.09
N VAL A 261 -14.48 -9.41 4.15
CA VAL A 261 -14.19 -9.57 2.71
C VAL A 261 -13.29 -8.43 2.22
N ILE A 262 -12.26 -8.79 1.45
CA ILE A 262 -11.34 -7.87 0.79
C ILE A 262 -11.30 -8.15 -0.73
N SER A 263 -10.83 -7.19 -1.51
CA SER A 263 -10.88 -7.24 -2.99
C SER A 263 -9.88 -8.22 -3.64
N GLY A 264 -8.95 -8.77 -2.88
CA GLY A 264 -7.92 -9.66 -3.38
C GLY A 264 -7.07 -10.25 -2.27
N GLY A 265 -6.46 -11.40 -2.56
CA GLY A 265 -5.65 -12.17 -1.63
C GLY A 265 -4.29 -11.57 -1.30
N GLU A 266 -3.85 -10.51 -2.00
CA GLU A 266 -2.50 -9.95 -1.88
C GLU A 266 -2.23 -9.36 -0.49
N LEU A 267 -3.19 -8.62 0.06
CA LEU A 267 -3.07 -8.07 1.43
C LEU A 267 -3.01 -9.20 2.46
N ALA A 268 -3.82 -10.26 2.26
CA ALA A 268 -3.78 -11.43 3.12
C ALA A 268 -2.42 -12.16 3.04
N ALA A 269 -1.87 -12.31 1.83
CA ALA A 269 -0.55 -12.88 1.65
C ALA A 269 0.54 -12.04 2.33
N MET A 270 0.49 -10.69 2.23
CA MET A 270 1.42 -9.82 2.94
C MET A 270 1.33 -9.98 4.46
N VAL A 271 0.12 -10.09 5.02
CA VAL A 271 -0.08 -10.34 6.46
C VAL A 271 0.53 -11.68 6.88
N VAL A 272 0.29 -12.73 6.11
CA VAL A 272 0.86 -14.06 6.38
C VAL A 272 2.40 -14.02 6.30
N ILE A 273 2.95 -13.41 5.24
CA ILE A 273 4.40 -13.28 5.05
C ILE A 273 5.04 -12.49 6.18
N ASP A 274 4.51 -11.31 6.54
CA ASP A 274 5.04 -10.48 7.62
C ASP A 274 5.08 -11.24 8.95
N SER A 275 3.97 -11.88 9.33
CA SER A 275 3.88 -12.69 10.54
C SER A 275 4.92 -13.83 10.55
N CYS A 276 5.09 -14.52 9.42
CA CYS A 276 6.04 -15.63 9.27
C CYS A 276 7.50 -15.15 9.33
N VAL A 277 7.85 -14.13 8.54
CA VAL A 277 9.23 -13.63 8.42
C VAL A 277 9.74 -13.07 9.74
N ARG A 278 8.88 -12.45 10.56
CA ARG A 278 9.25 -11.98 11.92
C ARG A 278 9.84 -13.06 12.81
N MET A 279 9.49 -14.33 12.59
CA MET A 279 10.00 -15.47 13.37
C MET A 279 11.27 -16.09 12.78
N VAL A 280 11.69 -15.70 11.58
CA VAL A 280 12.92 -16.19 10.97
C VAL A 280 14.12 -15.70 11.79
N ALA A 281 15.04 -16.61 12.09
CA ALA A 281 16.22 -16.31 12.91
C ALA A 281 17.04 -15.17 12.28
N GLY A 282 17.34 -14.15 13.08
CA GLY A 282 18.12 -12.98 12.63
C GLY A 282 17.28 -11.83 12.07
N VAL A 283 15.97 -11.99 11.91
CA VAL A 283 15.07 -10.90 11.48
C VAL A 283 14.81 -9.94 12.63
N ILE A 284 14.34 -10.43 13.78
CA ILE A 284 14.17 -9.62 14.99
C ILE A 284 15.45 -9.69 15.84
N GLY A 285 15.99 -8.53 16.20
CA GLY A 285 17.28 -8.41 16.88
C GLY A 285 17.30 -8.91 18.32
N ASN A 286 16.19 -8.80 19.06
CA ASN A 286 16.09 -9.28 20.43
C ASN A 286 15.19 -10.53 20.49
N LYS A 287 15.78 -11.69 20.81
CA LYS A 287 15.06 -12.97 20.93
C LYS A 287 13.97 -12.93 22.01
N ASP A 288 14.17 -12.14 23.07
CA ASP A 288 13.20 -12.04 24.17
C ASP A 288 11.92 -11.28 23.75
N SER A 289 11.97 -10.49 22.68
CA SER A 289 10.80 -9.78 22.17
C SER A 289 9.73 -10.74 21.67
N LEU A 290 10.12 -11.84 21.00
CA LEU A 290 9.17 -12.82 20.46
C LEU A 290 8.50 -13.67 21.56
N ASN A 291 9.17 -13.87 22.71
CA ASN A 291 8.69 -14.72 23.81
C ASN A 291 7.68 -14.02 24.74
N ARG A 292 7.34 -12.75 24.46
CA ARG A 292 6.48 -11.91 25.31
C ARG A 292 5.51 -11.05 24.52
N GLU A 293 5.22 -11.46 23.29
CA GLU A 293 4.25 -10.81 22.42
C GLU A 293 2.82 -11.22 22.78
N SER A 294 1.86 -10.45 22.30
CA SER A 294 0.46 -10.84 22.40
C SER A 294 0.24 -12.21 21.75
N PHE A 295 -0.71 -12.97 22.30
CA PHE A 295 -1.06 -14.35 21.91
C PHE A 295 -0.08 -15.43 22.35
N ASP A 296 0.99 -15.10 23.08
CA ASP A 296 1.84 -16.07 23.81
C ASP A 296 1.42 -16.16 25.29
N GLY A 297 0.19 -16.65 25.53
CA GLY A 297 -0.39 -16.78 26.88
C GLY A 297 -1.25 -15.60 27.36
N GLY A 298 -1.40 -14.55 26.55
CA GLY A 298 -2.30 -13.42 26.82
C GLY A 298 -2.03 -12.22 25.91
N LEU A 299 -2.69 -11.09 26.17
CA LEU A 299 -2.39 -9.80 25.53
C LEU A 299 -1.23 -9.09 26.26
N GLU A 300 -0.50 -8.24 25.55
CA GLU A 300 0.60 -7.46 26.14
C GLU A 300 0.14 -6.55 27.30
N TYR A 301 1.05 -6.37 28.26
CA TYR A 301 0.92 -5.37 29.33
C TYR A 301 1.06 -3.94 28.76
N PRO A 302 0.55 -2.90 29.45
CA PRO A 302 0.69 -1.54 28.97
C PRO A 302 2.15 -1.10 29.04
N GLN A 303 2.64 -0.53 27.94
CA GLN A 303 4.02 -0.07 27.81
C GLN A 303 4.10 1.45 27.97
N TYR A 304 5.18 1.92 28.58
CA TYR A 304 5.44 3.32 28.86
C TYR A 304 6.84 3.68 28.41
N THR A 305 7.01 4.90 27.90
CA THR A 305 8.32 5.47 27.56
C THR A 305 8.39 6.90 28.07
N ARG A 306 9.56 7.52 27.93
CA ARG A 306 9.78 8.90 28.34
C ARG A 306 8.84 9.85 27.57
N PRO A 307 8.38 10.96 28.19
CA PRO A 307 8.72 11.46 29.53
C PRO A 307 7.93 10.78 30.67
N ALA A 308 8.41 10.91 31.92
CA ALA A 308 7.81 10.26 33.09
C ALA A 308 6.39 10.76 33.45
N SER A 309 6.04 11.99 33.05
CA SER A 309 4.69 12.53 33.16
C SER A 309 4.32 13.27 31.88
N TRP A 310 3.12 13.02 31.38
CA TRP A 310 2.59 13.65 30.18
C TRP A 310 1.10 13.95 30.38
N LYS A 311 0.71 15.22 30.21
CA LYS A 311 -0.68 15.70 30.41
C LYS A 311 -1.28 15.31 31.77
N GLY A 312 -0.47 15.34 32.84
CA GLY A 312 -0.91 14.97 34.19
C GLY A 312 -1.04 13.47 34.43
N VAL A 313 -0.70 12.62 33.46
CA VAL A 313 -0.63 11.16 33.62
C VAL A 313 0.83 10.75 33.80
N SER A 314 1.12 10.06 34.90
CA SER A 314 2.47 9.61 35.23
C SER A 314 2.67 8.13 34.89
N VAL A 315 3.90 7.76 34.55
CA VAL A 315 4.33 6.36 34.43
C VAL A 315 4.20 5.68 35.80
N PRO A 316 3.69 4.43 35.89
CA PRO A 316 3.59 3.71 37.15
C PRO A 316 4.93 3.63 37.90
N ASP A 317 4.92 3.99 39.19
CA ASP A 317 6.10 4.02 40.06
C ASP A 317 6.95 2.74 40.00
N VAL A 318 6.30 1.58 39.93
CA VAL A 318 6.98 0.27 39.86
C VAL A 318 7.93 0.16 38.66
N LEU A 319 7.65 0.86 37.56
CA LEU A 319 8.49 0.89 36.36
C LEU A 319 9.67 1.88 36.47
N LEU A 320 9.63 2.80 37.45
CA LEU A 320 10.66 3.83 37.64
C LEU A 320 11.71 3.45 38.68
N ARG A 321 11.42 2.49 39.57
CA ARG A 321 12.27 2.11 40.72
C ARG A 321 13.42 1.16 40.38
N GLY A 322 13.48 0.63 39.16
CA GLY A 322 14.54 -0.28 38.72
C GLY A 322 14.50 -1.69 39.33
N ASN A 323 13.43 -2.06 40.05
CA ASN A 323 13.27 -3.41 40.59
C ASN A 323 12.72 -4.36 39.51
N HIS A 324 13.60 -5.18 38.94
CA HIS A 324 13.25 -6.11 37.86
C HIS A 324 12.16 -7.12 38.27
N ARG A 325 12.18 -7.65 39.50
CA ARG A 325 11.21 -8.64 39.98
C ARG A 325 9.82 -8.02 40.14
N GLU A 326 9.72 -6.85 40.75
CA GLU A 326 8.45 -6.14 40.90
C GLU A 326 7.89 -5.68 39.55
N THR A 327 8.77 -5.24 38.65
CA THR A 327 8.40 -4.87 37.28
C THR A 327 7.80 -6.07 36.54
N GLU A 328 8.42 -7.24 36.65
CA GLU A 328 7.93 -8.44 35.98
C GLU A 328 6.59 -8.91 36.54
N LEU A 329 6.44 -8.95 37.87
CA LEU A 329 5.16 -9.29 38.51
C LEU A 329 4.04 -8.34 38.10
N TRP A 330 4.35 -7.03 38.01
CA TRP A 330 3.40 -6.03 37.54
C TRP A 330 3.02 -6.26 36.08
N ARG A 331 3.99 -6.57 35.20
CA ARG A 331 3.74 -6.90 33.79
C ARG A 331 2.82 -8.10 33.63
N CYS A 332 3.10 -9.21 34.31
CA CYS A 332 2.25 -10.40 34.30
C CYS A 332 0.83 -10.09 34.77
N ARG A 333 0.69 -9.37 35.91
CA ARG A 333 -0.62 -8.97 36.45
C ARG A 333 -1.40 -8.11 35.44
N MET A 334 -0.76 -7.11 34.85
CA MET A 334 -1.43 -6.20 33.91
C MET A 334 -1.82 -6.89 32.59
N SER A 335 -0.96 -7.76 32.07
CA SER A 335 -1.27 -8.60 30.90
C SER A 335 -2.53 -9.45 31.16
N ARG A 336 -2.61 -10.12 32.32
CA ARG A 336 -3.79 -10.90 32.73
C ARG A 336 -5.05 -10.05 32.83
N ILE A 337 -5.00 -8.91 33.52
CA ILE A 337 -6.15 -7.99 33.66
C ILE A 337 -6.65 -7.50 32.29
N ILE A 338 -5.74 -7.16 31.38
CA ILE A 338 -6.12 -6.71 30.03
C ILE A 338 -6.75 -7.85 29.23
N THR A 339 -6.18 -9.05 29.33
CA THR A 339 -6.68 -10.25 28.66
C THR A 339 -8.09 -10.60 29.16
N GLU A 340 -8.29 -10.73 30.47
CA GLU A 340 -9.59 -10.96 31.11
C GLU A 340 -10.65 -9.97 30.63
N ARG A 341 -10.29 -8.69 30.48
CA ARG A 341 -11.22 -7.65 30.06
C ARG A 341 -11.53 -7.63 28.56
N ARG A 342 -10.56 -7.93 27.70
CA ARG A 342 -10.66 -7.69 26.24
C ARG A 342 -10.77 -8.95 25.40
N ARG A 343 -10.11 -10.02 25.83
CA ARG A 343 -10.01 -11.31 25.15
C ARG A 343 -10.02 -12.43 26.18
N PRO A 344 -11.12 -12.57 26.95
CA PRO A 344 -11.23 -13.62 27.97
C PRO A 344 -11.10 -15.03 27.37
N ASP A 345 -11.40 -15.19 26.08
CA ASP A 345 -11.22 -16.41 25.29
C ASP A 345 -9.76 -16.88 25.18
N LEU A 346 -8.78 -16.00 25.40
CA LEU A 346 -7.35 -16.37 25.37
C LEU A 346 -6.84 -16.93 26.70
N LEU A 347 -7.64 -16.83 27.77
CA LEU A 347 -7.27 -17.41 29.06
C LEU A 347 -7.52 -18.91 28.97
N LYS A 348 -6.48 -19.69 29.24
CA LYS A 348 -6.67 -21.12 29.42
C LYS A 348 -7.60 -21.33 30.61
N ASP A 349 -8.66 -22.10 30.42
CA ASP A 349 -9.48 -22.59 31.53
C ASP A 349 -8.58 -23.38 32.49
N CYS A 350 -8.28 -22.82 33.65
CA CYS A 350 -7.61 -23.52 34.76
C CYS A 350 -8.56 -24.51 35.47
N SER A 351 -9.61 -25.00 34.83
CA SER A 351 -10.64 -25.87 35.43
C SER A 351 -10.31 -27.36 35.29
N GLY A 352 -9.05 -27.76 35.50
CA GLY A 352 -8.65 -29.16 35.31
C GLY A 352 -7.38 -29.69 35.99
N GLU A 353 -6.64 -28.91 36.79
CA GLU A 353 -5.45 -29.41 37.49
C GLU A 353 -5.33 -28.80 38.89
N GLU A 354 -6.22 -29.17 39.82
CA GLU A 354 -5.98 -29.04 41.27
C GLU A 354 -6.98 -29.86 42.10
N GLU A 355 -7.15 -31.16 41.81
CA GLU A 355 -7.64 -32.15 42.79
C GLU A 355 -6.87 -33.45 42.62
N GLY A 356 -5.74 -33.58 43.32
CA GLY A 356 -4.86 -34.72 43.20
C GLY A 356 -3.73 -34.76 44.25
N SER A 357 -4.02 -34.35 45.49
CA SER A 357 -3.23 -34.80 46.64
C SER A 357 -4.14 -34.87 47.87
N SER A 358 -5.04 -35.84 47.86
CA SER A 358 -5.64 -36.40 49.07
C SER A 358 -4.55 -37.09 49.88
N ASN A 359 -4.52 -36.76 51.17
CA ASN A 359 -3.90 -37.56 52.22
C ASN A 359 -4.30 -39.03 52.08
N GLU A 360 -3.30 -39.93 52.11
CA GLU A 360 -3.24 -41.10 52.98
C GLU A 360 -1.79 -41.64 53.05
#